data_AF-A0A0S8KJS3-F1
#
_entry.id   AF-A0A0S8KJS3-F1
#
_cell.length_a   1.000
_cell.length_b   1.000
_cell.length_c   1.000
_cell.angle_alpha   90.00
_cell.angle_beta   90.00
_cell.angle_gamma   90.00
#
_symmetry.space_group_name_H-M   'P 1'
#
loop_
_entity.id
_entity.type
_entity.pdbx_description
1 polymer ?
#
loop_
_entity_poly.entity_id
_entity_poly.type
_entity_poly.pdbx_seq_one_letter_code
_entity_poly.pdbx_strand_id
1 'polypeptide(L)'
;MGAQKHSTRQPIKDSHKVQQDPTQPWKTAPLWIVVLALAVIPLVLILLVRACTPFVTPVPPSEQPSVTTLPGAVLRPIAIKEVETGDTNYRSIRVDGLSYSAGRLSLVGAVRMPQDRYEDQQWQVLWVGDDVVGGFDLDVTDEQIKWYPVTGHFRKADADGFLETWSATRDTRCVLHIKLKARAGDASKSIYATFDISSVKPDCVK
;
A
#
# COMPACT_ATOMS: atom_id res chain seq x y z
N MET A 1 -23.12 -6.84 71.57
CA MET A 1 -24.24 -7.34 72.41
C MET A 1 -25.51 -6.72 71.85
N GLY A 2 -26.25 -7.40 70.96
CA GLY A 2 -27.40 -8.27 71.28
C GLY A 2 -28.65 -7.60 70.66
N ALA A 3 -29.07 -7.97 69.44
CA ALA A 3 -30.12 -8.95 69.12
C ALA A 3 -31.55 -8.55 69.55
N GLN A 4 -32.44 -8.30 68.58
CA GLN A 4 -33.83 -8.80 68.66
C GLN A 4 -34.50 -8.92 67.27
N LYS A 5 -35.13 -10.08 67.08
CA LYS A 5 -35.85 -10.62 65.92
C LYS A 5 -37.35 -10.25 65.95
N HIS A 6 -38.00 -10.41 64.79
CA HIS A 6 -39.34 -10.99 64.48
C HIS A 6 -40.02 -10.11 63.39
N SER A 7 -40.18 -10.53 62.12
CA SER A 7 -40.97 -11.62 61.53
C SER A 7 -42.46 -11.57 61.84
N THR A 8 -43.30 -11.20 60.86
CA THR A 8 -44.65 -11.76 60.60
C THR A 8 -45.06 -11.51 59.15
N ARG A 9 -45.77 -12.49 58.58
CA ARG A 9 -46.09 -12.73 57.16
C ARG A 9 -47.23 -11.87 56.58
N GLN A 10 -47.22 -11.84 55.24
CA GLN A 10 -48.21 -11.48 54.20
C GLN A 10 -49.71 -11.72 54.52
N PRO A 11 -50.61 -11.10 53.72
CA PRO A 11 -51.23 -11.89 52.65
C PRO A 11 -51.28 -11.21 51.27
N ILE A 12 -51.42 -12.09 50.27
CA ILE A 12 -51.59 -11.90 48.83
C ILE A 12 -53.06 -11.55 48.50
N LYS A 13 -53.29 -10.71 47.47
CA LYS A 13 -54.48 -10.56 46.57
C LYS A 13 -54.63 -9.07 46.21
N ASP A 14 -54.97 -8.60 45.01
CA ASP A 14 -55.46 -9.17 43.77
C ASP A 14 -55.07 -8.22 42.62
N SER A 15 -54.96 -8.79 41.42
CA SER A 15 -55.09 -8.21 40.09
C SER A 15 -55.57 -6.75 39.99
N HIS A 16 -54.84 -5.93 39.23
CA HIS A 16 -55.41 -5.23 38.07
C HIS A 16 -54.32 -4.90 37.05
N LYS A 17 -54.43 -5.57 35.90
CA LYS A 17 -53.74 -5.29 34.65
C LYS A 17 -54.21 -3.92 34.18
N VAL A 18 -53.40 -2.87 34.35
CA VAL A 18 -53.60 -1.60 33.64
C VAL A 18 -52.68 -1.62 32.43
N GLN A 19 -53.26 -2.04 31.33
CA GLN A 19 -52.70 -1.92 30.00
C GLN A 19 -52.77 -0.44 29.61
N GLN A 20 -51.67 0.28 29.72
CA GLN A 20 -51.54 1.65 29.19
C GLN A 20 -50.91 1.59 27.79
N ASP A 21 -51.82 1.65 26.83
CA ASP A 21 -51.76 2.18 25.47
C ASP A 21 -50.44 2.90 25.04
N PRO A 22 -49.69 2.37 24.05
CA PRO A 22 -48.53 3.05 23.47
C PRO A 22 -49.00 3.96 22.32
N THR A 23 -49.74 5.02 22.63
CA THR A 23 -50.09 6.07 21.65
C THR A 23 -49.41 7.38 22.02
N GLN A 24 -48.08 7.38 22.02
CA GLN A 24 -47.34 8.60 21.71
C GLN A 24 -47.44 8.85 20.19
N PRO A 25 -47.98 9.98 19.73
CA PRO A 25 -47.92 10.36 18.34
C PRO A 25 -46.50 10.87 18.07
N TRP A 26 -45.55 9.95 17.82
CA TRP A 26 -44.43 10.28 16.96
C TRP A 26 -45.06 10.64 15.63
N LYS A 27 -45.15 11.94 15.37
CA LYS A 27 -45.63 12.50 14.10
C LYS A 27 -44.91 11.73 13.00
N THR A 28 -45.61 10.82 12.35
CA THR A 28 -45.18 10.24 11.09
C THR A 28 -45.02 11.43 10.17
N ALA A 29 -43.77 11.79 9.87
CA ALA A 29 -43.48 12.79 8.87
C ALA A 29 -44.26 12.35 7.63
N PRO A 30 -45.14 13.21 7.08
CA PRO A 30 -46.02 12.79 6.02
C PRO A 30 -45.17 12.27 4.86
N LEU A 31 -45.59 11.14 4.28
CA LEU A 31 -44.81 10.31 3.35
C LEU A 31 -44.07 11.12 2.27
N TRP A 32 -44.67 12.23 1.83
CA TRP A 32 -44.10 13.14 0.85
C TRP A 32 -42.78 13.81 1.32
N ILE A 33 -42.57 14.07 2.62
CA ILE A 33 -41.32 14.63 3.15
C ILE A 33 -40.19 13.60 3.10
N VAL A 34 -40.49 12.33 3.38
CA VAL A 34 -39.51 11.23 3.29
C VAL A 34 -39.11 11.00 1.83
N VAL A 35 -40.08 11.05 0.91
CA VAL A 35 -39.83 10.99 -0.54
C VAL A 35 -39.03 12.19 -1.03
N LEU A 36 -39.33 13.41 -0.55
CA LEU A 36 -38.57 14.61 -0.91
C LEU A 36 -37.11 14.53 -0.42
N ALA A 37 -36.89 14.05 0.80
CA ALA A 37 -35.54 13.87 1.35
C ALA A 37 -34.73 12.84 0.55
N LEU A 38 -35.34 11.73 0.13
CA LEU A 38 -34.72 10.72 -0.73
C LEU A 38 -34.36 11.23 -2.12
N ALA A 39 -35.06 12.25 -2.65
CA ALA A 39 -34.74 12.87 -3.94
C ALA A 39 -33.66 13.97 -3.84
N VAL A 40 -33.54 14.64 -2.69
CA VAL A 40 -32.54 15.72 -2.49
C VAL A 40 -31.14 15.16 -2.24
N ILE A 41 -31.01 14.03 -1.53
CA ILE A 41 -29.72 13.37 -1.26
C ILE A 41 -28.92 13.05 -2.55
N PRO A 42 -29.49 12.43 -3.60
CA PRO A 42 -28.74 12.16 -4.83
C PRO A 42 -28.40 13.45 -5.59
N LEU A 43 -29.25 14.48 -5.53
CA LEU A 43 -28.97 15.77 -6.17
C LEU A 43 -27.76 16.47 -5.55
N VAL A 44 -27.68 16.47 -4.21
CA VAL A 44 -26.53 17.02 -3.47
C VAL A 44 -25.26 16.21 -3.73
N LEU A 45 -25.36 14.88 -3.82
CA LEU A 45 -24.25 14.00 -4.20
C LEU A 45 -23.73 14.30 -5.63
N ILE A 46 -24.62 14.50 -6.61
CA ILE A 46 -24.23 14.86 -7.98
C ILE A 46 -23.55 16.23 -8.02
N LEU A 47 -24.04 17.21 -7.25
CA LEU A 47 -23.43 18.54 -7.16
C LEU A 47 -22.05 18.49 -6.49
N LEU A 48 -21.86 17.67 -5.46
CA LEU A 48 -20.56 17.45 -4.82
C LEU A 48 -19.56 16.77 -5.77
N VAL A 49 -20.00 15.78 -6.57
CA VAL A 49 -19.14 15.17 -7.61
C VAL A 49 -18.77 16.17 -8.70
N ARG A 50 -19.69 17.08 -9.09
CA ARG A 50 -19.38 18.15 -10.06
C ARG A 50 -18.47 19.25 -9.51
N ALA A 51 -18.52 19.56 -8.22
CA ALA A 51 -17.63 20.53 -7.60
C ALA A 51 -16.22 19.98 -7.35
N CYS A 52 -16.07 18.66 -7.20
CA CYS A 52 -14.78 17.99 -6.98
C CYS A 52 -14.15 17.37 -8.24
N THR A 53 -14.80 17.45 -9.40
CA THR A 53 -14.21 17.02 -10.67
C THR A 53 -13.59 18.23 -11.37
N PRO A 54 -12.25 18.38 -11.41
CA PRO A 54 -11.66 19.36 -12.29
C PRO A 54 -12.08 19.01 -13.72
N PHE A 55 -12.65 19.99 -14.42
CA PHE A 55 -12.96 19.91 -15.83
C PHE A 55 -11.65 19.62 -16.58
N VAL A 56 -11.42 18.35 -16.96
CA VAL A 56 -10.33 17.98 -17.85
C VAL A 56 -10.76 18.41 -19.24
N THR A 57 -10.40 19.63 -19.63
CA THR A 57 -10.40 20.04 -21.04
C THR A 57 -9.58 19.02 -21.82
N PRO A 58 -10.12 18.39 -22.89
CA PRO A 58 -9.33 17.55 -23.77
C PRO A 58 -8.30 18.46 -24.46
N VAL A 59 -7.05 18.37 -24.02
CA VAL A 59 -5.93 19.01 -24.70
C VAL A 59 -5.75 18.25 -26.03
N PRO A 60 -5.72 18.93 -27.19
CA PRO A 60 -5.40 18.28 -28.45
C PRO A 60 -4.06 17.55 -28.34
N PRO A 61 -3.83 16.46 -29.08
CA PRO A 61 -2.57 15.73 -29.02
C PRO A 61 -1.44 16.68 -29.43
N SER A 62 -0.79 17.26 -28.42
CA SER A 62 0.42 18.02 -28.61
C SER A 62 1.47 17.00 -29.02
N GLU A 63 2.02 17.16 -30.22
CA GLU A 63 3.29 16.59 -30.63
C GLU A 63 4.38 17.13 -29.70
N GLN A 64 4.34 16.74 -28.44
CA GLN A 64 5.42 16.96 -27.52
C GLN A 64 6.49 15.94 -27.88
N PRO A 65 7.71 16.39 -28.22
CA PRO A 65 8.82 15.47 -28.37
C PRO A 65 8.88 14.65 -27.10
N SER A 66 8.97 13.33 -27.24
CA SER A 66 9.19 12.42 -26.13
C SER A 66 10.30 13.03 -25.28
N VAL A 67 9.92 13.60 -24.13
CA VAL A 67 10.89 14.08 -23.16
C VAL A 67 11.50 12.80 -22.63
N THR A 68 12.60 12.39 -23.24
CA THR A 68 13.57 11.52 -22.61
C THR A 68 14.06 12.29 -21.41
N THR A 69 13.32 12.21 -20.31
CA THR A 69 13.74 12.70 -19.01
C THR A 69 14.95 11.86 -18.66
N LEU A 70 16.14 12.34 -19.02
CA LEU A 70 17.35 11.85 -18.39
C LEU A 70 17.15 12.09 -16.89
N PRO A 71 17.24 11.04 -16.05
CA PRO A 71 16.81 11.17 -14.66
C PRO A 71 17.78 12.08 -13.92
N GLY A 72 17.32 12.69 -12.82
CA GLY A 72 18.22 13.14 -11.77
C GLY A 72 19.24 12.03 -11.44
N ALA A 73 20.45 12.41 -11.02
CA ALA A 73 21.60 11.52 -10.86
C ALA A 73 21.20 10.07 -10.47
N VAL A 74 21.36 9.14 -11.42
CA VAL A 74 21.11 7.71 -11.19
C VAL A 74 22.32 7.14 -10.47
N LEU A 75 22.11 6.69 -9.24
CA LEU A 75 23.11 5.98 -8.46
C LEU A 75 23.27 4.57 -9.01
N ARG A 76 24.51 4.17 -9.27
CA ARG A 76 24.82 2.78 -9.60
C ARG A 76 24.86 1.93 -8.33
N PRO A 77 24.50 0.64 -8.40
CA PRO A 77 24.70 -0.27 -7.28
C PRO A 77 26.19 -0.34 -6.91
N ILE A 78 26.50 -0.28 -5.61
CA ILE A 78 27.86 -0.54 -5.09
C ILE A 78 28.16 -2.04 -5.00
N ALA A 79 27.11 -2.86 -4.93
CA ALA A 79 27.19 -4.32 -5.00
C ALA A 79 25.92 -4.86 -5.67
N ILE A 80 26.09 -5.93 -6.46
CA ILE A 80 25.00 -6.68 -7.07
C ILE A 80 25.26 -8.18 -6.90
N LYS A 81 24.23 -8.94 -6.55
CA LYS A 81 24.27 -10.40 -6.42
C LYS A 81 23.02 -11.00 -7.00
N GLU A 82 23.18 -11.95 -7.92
CA GLU A 82 22.08 -12.71 -8.51
C GLU A 82 21.98 -14.09 -7.88
N VAL A 83 20.77 -14.51 -7.54
CA VAL A 83 20.47 -15.85 -7.04
C VAL A 83 19.27 -16.39 -7.80
N GLU A 84 19.40 -17.60 -8.29
CA GLU A 84 18.36 -18.29 -9.06
C GLU A 84 18.08 -19.66 -8.46
N THR A 85 16.81 -20.06 -8.49
CA THR A 85 16.34 -21.36 -8.00
C THR A 85 15.33 -21.87 -9.02
N GLY A 86 15.70 -22.93 -9.74
CA GLY A 86 14.93 -23.39 -10.91
C GLY A 86 15.04 -22.43 -12.09
N ASP A 87 14.28 -22.68 -13.16
CA ASP A 87 14.24 -21.84 -14.35
C ASP A 87 12.95 -21.02 -14.38
N THR A 88 13.10 -19.70 -14.37
CA THR A 88 11.97 -18.77 -14.38
C THR A 88 11.52 -18.37 -15.79
N ASN A 89 12.31 -18.64 -16.83
CA ASN A 89 12.06 -18.25 -18.22
C ASN A 89 11.84 -16.74 -18.48
N TYR A 90 12.22 -15.86 -17.54
CA TYR A 90 12.20 -14.42 -17.80
C TYR A 90 13.24 -14.08 -18.86
N ARG A 91 12.84 -13.31 -19.88
CA ARG A 91 13.75 -12.88 -20.95
C ARG A 91 14.84 -11.96 -20.42
N SER A 92 14.51 -11.12 -19.44
CA SER A 92 15.46 -10.21 -18.82
C SER A 92 14.95 -9.75 -17.45
N ILE A 93 15.83 -9.73 -16.47
CA ILE A 93 15.61 -9.07 -15.18
C ILE A 93 16.90 -8.32 -14.89
N ARG A 94 16.82 -6.99 -14.71
CA ARG A 94 17.98 -6.13 -14.49
C ARG A 94 17.66 -5.04 -13.48
N VAL A 95 18.67 -4.71 -12.68
CA VAL A 95 18.69 -3.51 -11.82
C VAL A 95 19.81 -2.63 -12.33
N ASP A 96 19.46 -1.49 -12.92
CA ASP A 96 20.40 -0.58 -13.55
C ASP A 96 20.84 0.54 -12.60
N GLY A 97 19.98 0.94 -11.66
CA GLY A 97 20.32 1.97 -10.70
C GLY A 97 19.20 2.37 -9.75
N LEU A 98 19.44 3.42 -8.97
CA LEU A 98 18.48 4.04 -8.08
C LEU A 98 18.51 5.55 -8.29
N SER A 99 17.37 6.17 -8.59
CA SER A 99 17.26 7.62 -8.69
C SER A 99 16.61 8.21 -7.44
N TYR A 100 17.09 9.37 -7.00
CA TYR A 100 16.45 10.15 -5.94
C TYR A 100 16.02 11.52 -6.47
N SER A 101 14.73 11.83 -6.37
CA SER A 101 14.19 13.14 -6.78
C SER A 101 12.92 13.47 -6.01
N ALA A 102 12.75 14.75 -5.64
CA ALA A 102 11.56 15.24 -4.94
C ALA A 102 11.15 14.40 -3.72
N GLY A 103 12.13 13.94 -2.93
CA GLY A 103 11.88 13.12 -1.73
C GLY A 103 11.51 11.67 -2.02
N ARG A 104 11.64 11.19 -3.26
CA ARG A 104 11.27 9.85 -3.69
C ARG A 104 12.46 9.08 -4.24
N LEU A 105 12.55 7.81 -3.87
CA LEU A 105 13.46 6.82 -4.42
C LEU A 105 12.75 6.05 -5.52
N SER A 106 13.41 5.86 -6.66
CA SER A 106 12.89 5.03 -7.75
C SER A 106 13.94 4.04 -8.21
N LEU A 107 13.61 2.75 -8.17
CA LEU A 107 14.47 1.68 -8.68
C LEU A 107 14.41 1.70 -10.21
N VAL A 108 15.56 1.85 -10.84
CA VAL A 108 15.72 1.85 -12.30
C VAL A 108 16.16 0.48 -12.76
N GLY A 109 15.51 -0.07 -13.77
CA GLY A 109 15.83 -1.38 -14.34
C GLY A 109 14.79 -1.87 -15.32
N ALA A 110 14.81 -3.18 -15.58
CA ALA A 110 13.88 -3.82 -16.49
C ALA A 110 13.47 -5.21 -16.02
N VAL A 111 12.21 -5.57 -16.24
CA VAL A 111 11.68 -6.92 -16.12
C VAL A 111 10.93 -7.26 -17.40
N ARG A 112 11.37 -8.29 -18.10
CA ARG A 112 10.79 -8.78 -19.36
C ARG A 112 10.34 -10.22 -19.16
N MET A 113 9.02 -10.41 -19.10
CA MET A 113 8.33 -11.70 -19.08
C MET A 113 8.64 -12.48 -20.38
N PRO A 114 8.56 -13.83 -20.36
CA PRO A 114 8.57 -14.65 -21.57
C PRO A 114 7.47 -14.25 -22.56
N GLN A 115 7.64 -14.72 -23.81
CA GLN A 115 6.64 -14.53 -24.87
C GLN A 115 5.36 -15.29 -24.53
N ASP A 116 5.50 -16.55 -24.10
CA ASP A 116 4.40 -17.37 -23.60
C ASP A 116 4.20 -17.07 -22.11
N ARG A 117 3.23 -16.21 -21.80
CA ARG A 117 2.94 -15.79 -20.43
C ARG A 117 2.18 -16.88 -19.69
N TYR A 118 2.69 -17.29 -18.54
CA TYR A 118 1.99 -18.17 -17.60
C TYR A 118 1.34 -17.34 -16.47
N GLU A 119 0.20 -17.82 -15.93
CA GLU A 119 -0.61 -17.05 -14.95
C GLU A 119 0.09 -16.82 -13.60
N ASP A 120 1.10 -17.64 -13.31
CA ASP A 120 1.89 -17.67 -12.08
C ASP A 120 3.14 -16.77 -12.13
N GLN A 121 3.42 -16.12 -13.25
CA GLN A 121 4.56 -15.23 -13.39
C GLN A 121 4.30 -13.87 -12.76
N GLN A 122 5.13 -13.55 -11.78
CA GLN A 122 5.02 -12.32 -11.02
C GLN A 122 6.35 -11.87 -10.45
N TRP A 123 6.50 -10.55 -10.31
CA TRP A 123 7.68 -9.94 -9.71
C TRP A 123 7.33 -8.82 -8.73
N GLN A 124 8.25 -8.49 -7.84
CA GLN A 124 8.09 -7.44 -6.85
C GLN A 124 9.45 -6.88 -6.43
N VAL A 125 9.48 -5.59 -6.08
CA VAL A 125 10.62 -4.95 -5.42
C VAL A 125 10.43 -5.02 -3.91
N LEU A 126 11.47 -5.51 -3.23
CA LEU A 126 11.56 -5.57 -1.78
C LEU A 126 12.78 -4.77 -1.31
N TRP A 127 12.74 -4.33 -0.07
CA TRP A 127 13.85 -3.66 0.60
C TRP A 127 14.01 -4.17 2.02
N VAL A 128 15.20 -4.00 2.59
CA VAL A 128 15.40 -4.23 4.02
C VAL A 128 14.92 -2.98 4.75
N GLY A 129 13.92 -3.16 5.63
CA GLY A 129 13.22 -2.05 6.27
C GLY A 129 14.12 -1.29 7.25
N ASP A 130 13.79 -0.02 7.49
CA ASP A 130 14.52 0.86 8.40
C ASP A 130 14.56 0.33 9.86
N ASP A 131 13.68 -0.62 10.21
CA ASP A 131 13.54 -1.28 11.51
C ASP A 131 14.45 -2.51 11.71
N VAL A 132 15.09 -3.00 10.64
CA VAL A 132 15.94 -4.20 10.65
C VAL A 132 17.22 -3.96 9.86
N VAL A 133 17.96 -2.88 10.09
CA VAL A 133 19.36 -2.80 9.62
C VAL A 133 20.24 -1.93 10.53
N GLY A 134 21.26 -2.57 11.10
CA GLY A 134 22.48 -1.87 11.53
C GLY A 134 23.28 -2.64 12.58
N GLY A 135 24.27 -3.44 12.16
CA GLY A 135 25.33 -3.89 13.07
C GLY A 135 26.16 -5.10 12.65
N PHE A 136 25.62 -6.00 11.84
CA PHE A 136 26.28 -7.29 11.57
C PHE A 136 26.62 -7.39 10.09
N ASP A 137 27.86 -7.74 9.76
CA ASP A 137 28.39 -8.01 8.43
C ASP A 137 27.68 -9.20 7.75
N LEU A 138 26.36 -9.15 7.63
CA LEU A 138 25.52 -10.19 7.05
C LEU A 138 25.47 -10.02 5.54
N ASP A 139 25.66 -11.11 4.81
CA ASP A 139 25.50 -11.14 3.36
C ASP A 139 24.04 -10.80 3.01
N VAL A 140 23.81 -10.06 1.92
CA VAL A 140 22.46 -9.70 1.42
C VAL A 140 21.57 -10.92 1.17
N THR A 141 22.12 -12.13 1.08
CA THR A 141 21.36 -13.37 0.96
C THR A 141 21.10 -14.08 2.28
N ASP A 142 21.60 -13.58 3.41
CA ASP A 142 21.41 -14.19 4.73
C ASP A 142 19.91 -14.30 5.06
N GLU A 143 19.48 -15.47 5.51
CA GLU A 143 18.08 -15.77 5.80
C GLU A 143 17.53 -14.98 6.99
N GLN A 144 18.41 -14.45 7.85
CA GLN A 144 18.04 -13.60 8.97
C GLN A 144 17.58 -12.21 8.52
N ILE A 145 17.93 -11.78 7.30
CA ILE A 145 17.50 -10.49 6.75
C ILE A 145 16.01 -10.53 6.43
N LYS A 146 15.26 -9.64 7.08
CA LYS A 146 13.84 -9.47 6.82
C LYS A 146 13.60 -8.52 5.64
N TRP A 147 12.99 -9.06 4.59
CA TRP A 147 12.66 -8.33 3.37
C TRP A 147 11.20 -7.86 3.37
N TYR A 148 10.98 -6.59 3.08
CA TYR A 148 9.64 -5.99 3.02
C TYR A 148 9.31 -5.51 1.61
N PRO A 149 8.06 -5.66 1.14
CA PRO A 149 7.67 -5.16 -0.17
C PRO A 149 7.60 -3.63 -0.17
N VAL A 150 8.08 -3.00 -1.23
CA VAL A 150 8.04 -1.53 -1.35
C VAL A 150 6.62 -1.00 -1.54
N THR A 151 5.78 -1.72 -2.29
CA THR A 151 4.39 -1.33 -2.61
C THR A 151 3.35 -2.42 -2.33
N GLY A 152 3.70 -3.44 -1.54
CA GLY A 152 2.76 -4.49 -1.08
C GLY A 152 2.22 -5.45 -2.17
N HIS A 153 2.33 -5.13 -3.45
CA HIS A 153 1.73 -5.91 -4.54
C HIS A 153 2.77 -6.53 -5.48
N PHE A 154 2.46 -7.74 -5.95
CA PHE A 154 3.16 -8.36 -7.07
C PHE A 154 2.67 -7.80 -8.39
N ARG A 155 3.57 -7.67 -9.37
CA ARG A 155 3.30 -7.20 -10.72
C ARG A 155 3.39 -8.37 -11.70
N LYS A 156 2.48 -8.41 -12.68
CA LYS A 156 2.36 -9.48 -13.69
C LYS A 156 2.58 -8.98 -15.12
N ALA A 157 3.31 -7.88 -15.27
CA ALA A 157 3.54 -7.22 -16.57
C ALA A 157 5.03 -6.90 -16.76
N ASP A 158 5.41 -6.68 -18.02
CA ASP A 158 6.73 -6.13 -18.34
C ASP A 158 6.89 -4.73 -17.72
N ALA A 159 8.13 -4.37 -17.39
CA ALA A 159 8.50 -3.03 -16.96
C ALA A 159 9.89 -2.65 -17.50
N ASP A 160 10.08 -1.37 -17.80
CA ASP A 160 11.34 -0.78 -18.25
C ASP A 160 11.41 0.67 -17.78
N GLY A 161 12.60 1.14 -17.41
CA GLY A 161 12.79 2.42 -16.74
C GLY A 161 12.55 2.29 -15.23
N PHE A 162 11.48 2.87 -14.70
CA PHE A 162 11.20 2.80 -13.26
C PHE A 162 10.39 1.55 -12.91
N LEU A 163 11.02 0.63 -12.17
CA LEU A 163 10.38 -0.59 -11.70
C LEU A 163 9.44 -0.31 -10.52
N GLU A 164 9.88 0.51 -9.58
CA GLU A 164 9.11 0.90 -8.41
C GLU A 164 9.56 2.25 -7.85
N THR A 165 8.64 3.01 -7.26
CA THR A 165 8.92 4.33 -6.68
C THR A 165 8.24 4.49 -5.32
N TRP A 166 9.02 4.86 -4.30
CA TRP A 166 8.54 5.07 -2.93
C TRP A 166 9.12 6.35 -2.32
N SER A 167 8.47 6.84 -1.27
CA SER A 167 8.96 8.03 -0.54
C SER A 167 10.14 7.66 0.35
N ALA A 168 11.19 8.46 0.33
CA ALA A 168 12.20 8.42 1.39
C ALA A 168 11.63 9.08 2.65
N THR A 169 11.79 8.42 3.79
CA THR A 169 11.40 8.92 5.10
C THR A 169 12.60 9.60 5.77
N ARG A 170 12.37 10.25 6.92
CA ARG A 170 13.49 10.80 7.70
C ARG A 170 14.42 9.68 8.21
N ASP A 171 13.87 8.49 8.45
CA ASP A 171 14.58 7.37 9.07
C ASP A 171 15.25 6.46 8.01
N THR A 172 15.13 6.79 6.72
CA THR A 172 15.77 6.08 5.62
C THR A 172 17.29 6.01 5.81
N ARG A 173 17.82 4.78 5.78
CA ARG A 173 19.26 4.51 5.94
C ARG A 173 20.08 4.97 4.72
N CYS A 174 21.35 5.32 4.95
CA CYS A 174 22.26 5.74 3.88
C CYS A 174 22.64 4.60 2.94
N VAL A 175 22.73 3.38 3.48
CA VAL A 175 22.93 2.17 2.69
C VAL A 175 21.60 1.46 2.56
N LEU A 176 21.14 1.31 1.33
CA LEU A 176 19.90 0.61 1.01
C LEU A 176 20.20 -0.74 0.37
N HIS A 177 19.56 -1.78 0.88
CA HIS A 177 19.56 -3.11 0.30
C HIS A 177 18.21 -3.36 -0.35
N ILE A 178 18.22 -3.59 -1.66
CA ILE A 178 17.03 -3.78 -2.49
C ILE A 178 17.10 -5.16 -3.14
N LYS A 179 15.97 -5.86 -3.16
CA LYS A 179 15.79 -7.16 -3.80
C LYS A 179 14.69 -7.06 -4.85
N LEU A 180 15.03 -7.29 -6.10
CA LEU A 180 14.06 -7.55 -7.16
C LEU A 180 13.82 -9.05 -7.23
N LYS A 181 12.65 -9.51 -6.79
CA LYS A 181 12.26 -10.93 -6.82
C LYS A 181 11.28 -11.18 -7.95
N ALA A 182 11.63 -12.08 -8.86
CA ALA A 182 10.74 -12.65 -9.86
C ALA A 182 10.45 -14.12 -9.54
N ARG A 183 9.23 -14.57 -9.82
CA ARG A 183 8.76 -15.94 -9.60
C ARG A 183 8.01 -16.46 -10.82
N ALA A 184 8.06 -17.77 -11.01
CA ALA A 184 7.24 -18.56 -11.94
C ALA A 184 7.04 -19.94 -11.29
N GLY A 185 5.85 -20.19 -10.75
CA GLY A 185 5.57 -21.39 -9.95
C GLY A 185 6.51 -21.49 -8.75
N ASP A 186 7.21 -22.62 -8.65
CA ASP A 186 8.23 -22.88 -7.63
C ASP A 186 9.61 -22.28 -7.98
N ALA A 187 9.82 -21.86 -9.23
CA ALA A 187 11.06 -21.22 -9.64
C ALA A 187 11.11 -19.74 -9.22
N SER A 188 12.31 -19.25 -8.92
CA SER A 188 12.51 -17.85 -8.61
C SER A 188 13.90 -17.34 -9.00
N LYS A 189 13.96 -16.06 -9.38
CA LYS A 189 15.19 -15.32 -9.62
C LYS A 189 15.15 -14.06 -8.77
N SER A 190 16.22 -13.81 -8.02
CA SER A 190 16.37 -12.65 -7.14
C SER A 190 17.64 -11.88 -7.51
N ILE A 191 17.49 -10.58 -7.74
CA ILE A 191 18.63 -9.66 -7.89
C ILE A 191 18.69 -8.79 -6.65
N TYR A 192 19.77 -8.94 -5.89
CA TYR A 192 20.08 -8.15 -4.72
C TYR A 192 21.01 -7.02 -5.14
N ALA A 193 20.67 -5.78 -4.82
CA ALA A 193 21.44 -4.60 -5.15
C ALA A 193 21.59 -3.72 -3.91
N THR A 194 22.82 -3.27 -3.66
CA THR A 194 23.13 -2.35 -2.57
C THR A 194 23.45 -0.97 -3.14
N PHE A 195 22.92 0.08 -2.52
CA PHE A 195 23.11 1.47 -2.92
C PHE A 195 23.56 2.32 -1.74
N ASP A 196 24.52 3.22 -1.96
CA ASP A 196 24.83 4.29 -1.03
C ASP A 196 24.18 5.59 -1.54
N ILE A 197 23.19 6.08 -0.79
CA ILE A 197 22.43 7.29 -1.12
C ILE A 197 22.95 8.54 -0.41
N SER A 198 24.04 8.45 0.37
CA SER A 198 24.56 9.57 1.16
C SER A 198 24.90 10.81 0.32
N SER A 199 25.26 10.62 -0.95
CA SER A 199 25.55 11.71 -1.89
C SER A 199 24.32 12.48 -2.36
N VAL A 200 23.13 11.86 -2.38
CA VAL A 200 21.88 12.46 -2.88
C VAL A 200 20.87 12.75 -1.77
N LYS A 201 20.99 12.07 -0.62
CA LYS A 201 20.23 12.28 0.61
C LYS A 201 21.22 12.38 1.79
N PRO A 202 21.88 13.52 2.01
CA PRO A 202 22.95 13.65 3.02
C PRO A 202 22.45 13.55 4.47
N ASP A 203 21.14 13.71 4.70
CA ASP A 203 20.47 13.59 5.99
C ASP A 203 19.94 12.16 6.27
N CYS A 204 20.37 11.15 5.51
CA CYS A 204 20.05 9.74 5.78
C CYS A 204 20.68 9.26 7.10
N VAL A 205 20.11 8.19 7.68
CA VAL A 205 20.61 7.59 8.91
C VAL A 205 21.78 6.65 8.59
N LYS A 206 22.91 6.82 9.27
CA LYS A 206 24.12 5.99 9.10
C LYS A 206 24.03 4.66 9.84
#